data_AF-A0A0R0FVM5-F1
#
_entry.id   AF-A0A0R0FVM5-F1
#
_cell.length_a   1.000
_cell.length_b   1.000
_cell.length_c   1.000
_cell.angle_alpha   90.00
_cell.angle_beta   90.00
_cell.angle_gamma   90.00
#
_symmetry.space_group_name_H-M   'P 1'
#
loop_
_entity.id
_entity.type
_entity.pdbx_description
1 polymer ?
#
loop_
_entity_poly.entity_id
_entity_poly.type
_entity_poly.pdbx_seq_one_letter_code
_entity_poly.pdbx_strand_id
1 'polypeptide(L)'
;MTSTMQLTMVKGTIPVALSRRVCCQCQASLWPPWRIGFFAPVPLVRRVSSERVATLRVSCIKATESDVVEGESGGFADIETSYTCVMKFGGSSVANAERMREVANLILSFPEERPIIVLSAMGKTTNMLLLAGEKAVSCGVTMADSIDELSIIKDLHLRTVEELGVDRNAIEKHLEELEQLLKGIAMMKELTPRTQDYLVSFGECMSTRIFAAYLNTLGIRARQYDAFEMGIITSDDFTNADILEATYPAVAKRLHSDWVCDPAIPIVTGFLGKARKSCAVTTLGRGGSDLTATTIGKALGLPEIQVWKDVDGVLTCDPNICPQAKPVPYLTFDEAAELAYFGAQVLHPQSMRPARESDIPVRVKNSYNPKAPGTLIAKTRDMSKALLTSIVLKRNVTMLDIVSTRMLGQFGFLAKVFSIFEELGISVDVVATSEVSISLTLDPSKLWSRELIQQELDYVVEELEKIAVVNLLKTRSIISLIGNVQRSSLILEKAFHVLRTLGVTVQMISQGASKVNISLVVNDSEAEQCVRALHKAFFESELFELENECIPGNGSVPALS
;
A
#
# COMPACT_ATOMS: atom_id res chain seq x y z
N MET A 1 -10.28 -1.86 46.88
CA MET A 1 -10.51 -3.14 47.57
C MET A 1 -10.27 -4.28 46.60
N THR A 2 -9.48 -5.26 47.02
CA THR A 2 -9.18 -6.51 46.32
C THR A 2 -10.45 -7.33 46.06
N SER A 3 -10.74 -7.66 44.79
CA SER A 3 -11.83 -8.55 44.41
C SER A 3 -11.27 -9.91 44.01
N THR A 4 -11.74 -10.95 44.70
CA THR A 4 -11.22 -12.32 44.68
C THR A 4 -11.95 -13.13 43.59
N MET A 5 -11.21 -13.66 42.60
CA MET A 5 -11.75 -14.58 41.58
C MET A 5 -11.97 -15.98 42.18
N GLN A 6 -13.21 -16.47 42.15
CA GLN A 6 -13.53 -17.88 42.39
C GLN A 6 -13.79 -18.61 41.06
N LEU A 7 -13.06 -19.70 40.86
CA LEU A 7 -13.14 -20.62 39.72
C LEU A 7 -13.94 -21.87 40.12
N THR A 8 -15.05 -22.14 39.45
CA THR A 8 -15.82 -23.38 39.68
C THR A 8 -15.96 -24.16 38.38
N MET A 9 -15.46 -25.40 38.40
CA MET A 9 -15.41 -26.35 37.28
C MET A 9 -16.69 -27.18 37.20
N VAL A 10 -17.36 -27.19 36.05
CA VAL A 10 -18.49 -28.10 35.78
C VAL A 10 -18.21 -28.95 34.53
N LYS A 11 -18.34 -30.27 34.69
CA LYS A 11 -18.03 -31.31 33.70
C LYS A 11 -19.26 -31.59 32.82
N GLY A 12 -19.07 -31.59 31.49
CA GLY A 12 -20.08 -32.05 30.54
C GLY A 12 -19.45 -32.57 29.24
N THR A 13 -19.86 -33.76 28.82
CA THR A 13 -19.40 -34.52 27.64
C THR A 13 -20.46 -34.49 26.54
N ILE A 14 -20.11 -34.06 25.31
CA ILE A 14 -20.95 -34.25 24.10
C ILE A 14 -20.03 -34.57 22.90
N PRO A 15 -20.40 -35.54 22.01
CA PRO A 15 -19.48 -36.19 21.07
C PRO A 15 -19.40 -35.48 19.70
N VAL A 16 -18.21 -35.51 19.09
CA VAL A 16 -17.95 -34.97 17.74
C VAL A 16 -18.01 -36.11 16.72
N ALA A 17 -18.96 -36.04 15.80
CA ALA A 17 -19.08 -36.94 14.65
C ALA A 17 -18.13 -36.49 13.53
N LEU A 18 -17.21 -37.37 13.10
CA LEU A 18 -16.39 -37.15 11.91
C LEU A 18 -17.22 -37.41 10.64
N SER A 19 -17.51 -36.33 9.92
CA SER A 19 -18.04 -36.37 8.55
C SER A 19 -16.89 -36.57 7.57
N ARG A 20 -16.95 -37.68 6.81
CA ARG A 20 -16.10 -38.00 5.66
C ARG A 20 -16.43 -37.05 4.50
N ARG A 21 -15.45 -36.39 3.92
CA ARG A 21 -15.53 -35.88 2.53
C ARG A 21 -14.37 -36.41 1.71
N VAL A 22 -14.74 -36.78 0.49
CA VAL A 22 -14.10 -37.68 -0.45
C VAL A 22 -12.97 -36.96 -1.18
N CYS A 23 -11.81 -37.61 -1.28
CA CYS A 23 -10.68 -37.16 -2.09
C CYS A 23 -10.91 -37.64 -3.53
N CYS A 24 -11.05 -36.70 -4.47
CA CYS A 24 -11.15 -36.99 -5.90
C CYS A 24 -9.80 -37.42 -6.45
N GLN A 25 -9.72 -38.67 -6.91
CA GLN A 25 -8.70 -39.18 -7.82
C GLN A 25 -8.99 -38.69 -9.24
N CYS A 26 -8.00 -38.13 -9.93
CA CYS A 26 -7.94 -38.09 -11.39
C CYS A 26 -6.47 -38.20 -11.86
N GLN A 27 -6.12 -39.44 -12.23
CA GLN A 27 -5.26 -39.87 -13.34
C GLN A 27 -3.96 -39.11 -13.63
N ALA A 28 -2.84 -39.70 -13.18
CA ALA A 28 -1.55 -39.56 -13.85
C ALA A 28 -1.27 -40.82 -14.67
N SER A 29 -1.07 -40.65 -15.97
CA SER A 29 -0.78 -41.68 -16.95
C SER A 29 0.67 -42.15 -16.88
N LEU A 30 0.82 -43.46 -16.65
CA LEU A 30 1.70 -44.40 -17.36
C LEU A 30 3.15 -43.95 -17.64
N TRP A 31 4.10 -44.51 -16.87
CA TRP A 31 5.33 -45.15 -17.37
C TRP A 31 5.84 -46.18 -16.32
N PRO A 32 6.02 -47.47 -16.68
CA PRO A 32 6.70 -48.48 -15.86
C PRO A 32 8.04 -48.91 -16.53
N PRO A 33 8.76 -49.94 -16.07
CA PRO A 33 8.96 -50.45 -14.70
C PRO A 33 10.46 -50.71 -14.39
N TRP A 34 10.90 -50.55 -13.14
CA TRP A 34 12.01 -51.33 -12.60
C TRP A 34 11.62 -51.96 -11.26
N ARG A 35 11.72 -53.30 -11.24
CA ARG A 35 11.50 -54.18 -10.10
C ARG A 35 12.77 -54.22 -9.22
N ILE A 36 12.58 -54.48 -7.92
CA ILE A 36 13.17 -55.58 -7.11
C ILE A 36 13.37 -55.13 -5.64
N GLY A 37 12.88 -55.97 -4.70
CA GLY A 37 13.44 -56.17 -3.35
C GLY A 37 12.69 -55.48 -2.21
N PHE A 38 11.60 -56.04 -1.68
CA PHE A 38 11.58 -56.90 -0.48
C PHE A 38 12.41 -56.40 0.73
N PHE A 39 11.73 -55.90 1.77
CA PHE A 39 11.85 -56.43 3.14
C PHE A 39 10.61 -56.03 3.97
N ALA A 40 10.19 -56.98 4.82
CA ALA A 40 8.93 -57.09 5.55
C ALA A 40 9.03 -56.50 7.00
N PRO A 41 7.94 -56.47 7.80
CA PRO A 41 7.69 -55.47 8.84
C PRO A 41 7.86 -55.99 10.29
N VAL A 42 7.98 -55.08 11.28
CA VAL A 42 7.70 -55.34 12.72
C VAL A 42 7.18 -54.04 13.40
N PRO A 43 6.20 -54.09 14.32
CA PRO A 43 5.38 -52.94 14.71
C PRO A 43 5.83 -52.27 16.02
N LEU A 44 5.47 -51.00 16.22
CA LEU A 44 5.48 -50.38 17.54
C LEU A 44 4.18 -49.62 17.81
N VAL A 45 3.30 -50.28 18.54
CA VAL A 45 2.20 -49.66 19.28
C VAL A 45 2.82 -48.78 20.37
N ARG A 46 2.57 -47.47 20.35
CA ARG A 46 2.70 -46.62 21.54
C ARG A 46 1.43 -45.78 21.72
N ARG A 47 0.79 -46.03 22.86
CA ARG A 47 -0.29 -45.26 23.49
C ARG A 47 -0.07 -43.75 23.31
N VAL A 48 -1.03 -43.07 22.71
CA VAL A 48 -1.21 -41.62 22.86
C VAL A 48 -2.02 -41.40 24.12
N SER A 49 -1.37 -40.86 25.16
CA SER A 49 -2.03 -40.34 26.35
C SER A 49 -2.76 -39.04 26.00
N SER A 50 -4.01 -38.93 26.41
CA SER A 50 -4.86 -37.76 26.22
C SER A 50 -4.31 -36.54 26.95
N GLU A 51 -3.82 -35.53 26.22
CA GLU A 51 -3.59 -34.21 26.78
C GLU A 51 -4.90 -33.42 26.86
N ARG A 52 -5.13 -32.81 28.03
CA ARG A 52 -6.35 -32.09 28.38
C ARG A 52 -6.36 -30.73 27.67
N VAL A 53 -7.21 -30.56 26.68
CA VAL A 53 -7.46 -29.24 26.06
C VAL A 53 -8.49 -28.49 26.90
N ALA A 54 -8.05 -27.42 27.56
CA ALA A 54 -8.93 -26.50 28.29
C ALA A 54 -9.67 -25.60 27.31
N THR A 55 -11.00 -25.69 27.26
CA THR A 55 -11.85 -24.79 26.48
C THR A 55 -12.45 -23.73 27.39
N LEU A 56 -12.17 -22.45 27.07
CA LEU A 56 -12.72 -21.28 27.74
C LEU A 56 -14.14 -21.03 27.20
N ARG A 57 -15.15 -21.02 28.08
CA ARG A 57 -16.53 -20.62 27.74
C ARG A 57 -16.90 -19.39 28.55
N VAL A 58 -17.10 -18.27 27.86
CA VAL A 58 -17.54 -17.00 28.42
C VAL A 58 -19.06 -16.95 28.34
N SER A 59 -19.74 -16.85 29.47
CA SER A 59 -21.20 -16.63 29.54
C SER A 59 -21.48 -15.32 30.24
N CYS A 60 -22.11 -14.37 29.53
CA CYS A 60 -22.59 -13.12 30.09
C CYS A 60 -23.79 -13.37 30.99
N ILE A 61 -23.63 -13.13 32.30
CA ILE A 61 -24.76 -13.01 33.22
C ILE A 61 -25.11 -11.52 33.27
N LYS A 62 -26.35 -11.18 32.89
CA LYS A 62 -26.91 -9.83 33.03
C LYS A 62 -26.99 -9.50 34.53
N ALA A 63 -26.16 -8.58 35.00
CA ALA A 63 -26.30 -7.98 36.32
C ALA A 63 -27.20 -6.73 36.21
N THR A 64 -28.15 -6.66 37.13
CA THR A 64 -29.23 -5.69 37.28
C THR A 64 -28.75 -4.34 37.80
N GLU A 65 -29.49 -3.29 37.43
CA GLU A 65 -29.34 -1.89 37.82
C GLU A 65 -29.41 -1.67 39.34
N SER A 66 -28.27 -1.58 40.01
CA SER A 66 -28.07 -0.77 41.21
C SER A 66 -26.63 -0.95 41.69
N ASP A 67 -25.80 0.05 41.40
CA ASP A 67 -24.52 0.42 42.01
C ASP A 67 -23.59 0.97 40.93
N VAL A 68 -24.06 2.06 40.31
CA VAL A 68 -23.20 2.97 39.53
C VAL A 68 -22.39 3.76 40.56
N VAL A 69 -21.30 3.16 41.04
CA VAL A 69 -20.21 3.94 41.61
C VAL A 69 -19.46 4.48 40.41
N GLU A 70 -19.58 5.78 40.18
CA GLU A 70 -18.84 6.54 39.18
C GLU A 70 -17.36 6.18 39.27
N GLY A 71 -16.94 5.30 38.35
CA GLY A 71 -15.53 5.08 38.12
C GLY A 71 -14.99 6.38 37.56
N GLU A 72 -14.18 7.06 38.36
CA GLU A 72 -13.32 8.15 37.93
C GLU A 72 -12.68 7.71 36.60
N SER A 73 -13.22 8.28 35.51
CA SER A 73 -12.50 8.35 34.26
C SER A 73 -11.33 9.24 34.61
N GLY A 74 -10.21 8.60 34.96
CA GLY A 74 -8.94 9.28 35.07
C GLY A 74 -8.72 9.96 33.73
N GLY A 75 -9.13 11.23 33.67
CA GLY A 75 -8.71 12.12 32.62
C GLY A 75 -7.20 12.04 32.63
N PHE A 76 -6.62 11.61 31.52
CA PHE A 76 -5.23 11.93 31.22
C PHE A 76 -5.16 13.46 31.05
N ALA A 77 -5.27 14.17 32.17
CA ALA A 77 -5.10 15.59 32.28
C ALA A 77 -3.61 15.87 32.07
N ASP A 78 -3.33 16.64 31.02
CA ASP A 78 -2.12 17.41 30.79
C ASP A 78 -0.78 16.65 30.77
N ILE A 79 -0.72 15.51 30.07
CA ILE A 79 0.54 15.14 29.43
C ILE A 79 0.69 16.08 28.24
N GLU A 80 1.44 17.17 28.43
CA GLU A 80 1.95 18.04 27.37
C GLU A 80 2.18 17.22 26.09
N THR A 81 1.37 17.47 25.06
CA THR A 81 1.26 16.66 23.83
C THR A 81 2.64 16.25 23.33
N SER A 82 2.99 14.97 23.54
CA SER A 82 4.37 14.46 23.37
C SER A 82 4.87 14.59 21.94
N TYR A 83 4.08 14.09 20.98
CA TYR A 83 4.41 14.08 19.56
C TYR A 83 3.44 14.97 18.79
N THR A 84 3.95 15.72 17.82
CA THR A 84 3.13 16.65 17.01
C THR A 84 2.80 16.08 15.64
N CYS A 85 3.62 15.19 15.09
CA CYS A 85 3.41 14.63 13.76
C CYS A 85 4.23 13.35 13.56
N VAL A 86 3.93 12.63 12.48
CA VAL A 86 4.83 11.61 11.92
C VAL A 86 5.43 12.17 10.64
N MET A 87 6.75 12.08 10.48
CA MET A 87 7.43 12.39 9.23
C MET A 87 7.93 11.10 8.58
N LYS A 88 7.43 10.79 7.39
CA LYS A 88 7.89 9.64 6.62
C LYS A 88 8.83 10.07 5.51
N PHE A 89 9.95 9.37 5.38
CA PHE A 89 10.93 9.52 4.31
C PHE A 89 11.08 8.23 3.51
N GLY A 90 10.97 8.34 2.17
CA GLY A 90 11.16 7.21 1.27
C GLY A 90 12.65 6.85 1.07
N GLY A 91 12.92 5.74 0.39
CA GLY A 91 14.30 5.25 0.22
C GLY A 91 15.21 6.21 -0.53
N SER A 92 14.69 7.00 -1.49
CA SER A 92 15.45 8.05 -2.17
C SER A 92 15.86 9.19 -1.23
N SER A 93 15.05 9.50 -0.22
CA SER A 93 15.33 10.53 0.78
C SER A 93 16.43 10.11 1.77
N VAL A 94 16.75 8.82 1.87
CA VAL A 94 17.81 8.28 2.76
C VAL A 94 18.79 7.41 2.00
N ALA A 95 19.01 7.68 0.71
CA ALA A 95 19.75 6.77 -0.18
C ALA A 95 21.23 6.61 0.16
N ASN A 96 21.83 7.60 0.83
CA ASN A 96 23.25 7.64 1.19
C ASN A 96 23.47 8.63 2.35
N ALA A 97 24.72 8.79 2.78
CA ALA A 97 25.09 9.71 3.85
C ALA A 97 24.66 11.16 3.57
N GLU A 98 24.90 11.70 2.37
CA GLU A 98 24.49 13.07 1.99
C GLU A 98 22.99 13.29 2.22
N ARG A 99 22.16 12.40 1.68
CA ARG A 99 20.70 12.43 1.85
C ARG A 99 20.29 12.34 3.33
N MET A 100 20.95 11.48 4.12
CA MET A 100 20.70 11.41 5.56
C MET A 100 21.08 12.72 6.29
N ARG A 101 22.18 13.39 5.92
CA ARG A 101 22.51 14.71 6.49
C ARG A 101 21.44 15.74 6.18
N GLU A 102 20.94 15.75 4.95
CA GLU A 102 19.83 16.64 4.56
C GLU A 102 18.55 16.37 5.35
N VAL A 103 18.16 15.11 5.52
CA VAL A 103 16.98 14.74 6.32
C VAL A 103 17.16 15.12 7.79
N ALA A 104 18.36 14.94 8.37
CA ALA A 104 18.63 15.38 9.74
C ALA A 104 18.51 16.91 9.87
N ASN A 105 19.10 17.67 8.94
CA ASN A 105 18.98 19.13 8.91
C ASN A 105 17.52 19.59 8.73
N LEU A 106 16.75 18.87 7.91
CA LEU A 106 15.34 19.12 7.70
C LEU A 106 14.53 18.97 8.99
N ILE A 107 14.70 17.85 9.71
CA ILE A 107 14.02 17.60 10.99
C ILE A 107 14.36 18.71 11.99
N LEU A 108 15.64 19.09 12.06
CA LEU A 108 16.12 20.17 12.94
C LEU A 108 15.62 21.57 12.56
N SER A 109 15.20 21.77 11.31
CA SER A 109 14.69 23.07 10.84
C SER A 109 13.27 23.39 11.35
N PHE A 110 12.60 22.42 11.99
CA PHE A 110 11.28 22.57 12.59
C PHE A 110 11.32 22.29 14.10
N PRO A 111 11.91 23.19 14.92
CA PRO A 111 12.12 22.94 16.36
C PRO A 111 10.83 22.84 17.18
N GLU A 112 9.73 23.41 16.66
CA GLU A 112 8.39 23.31 17.27
C GLU A 112 7.74 21.94 17.02
N GLU A 113 8.23 21.19 16.03
CA GLU A 113 7.74 19.85 15.74
C GLU A 113 8.47 18.83 16.63
N ARG A 114 7.72 17.89 17.20
CA ARG A 114 8.21 16.72 17.93
C ARG A 114 7.87 15.47 17.12
N PRO A 115 8.61 15.20 16.03
CA PRO A 115 8.20 14.20 15.06
C PRO A 115 8.56 12.78 15.50
N ILE A 116 7.74 11.83 15.07
CA ILE A 116 8.14 10.44 14.92
C ILE A 116 8.61 10.24 13.49
N ILE A 117 9.80 9.68 13.30
CA ILE A 117 10.39 9.52 11.97
C ILE A 117 10.19 8.09 11.49
N VAL A 118 9.61 7.93 10.31
CA VAL A 118 9.45 6.62 9.64
C VAL A 118 10.35 6.57 8.42
N LEU A 119 11.26 5.59 8.37
CA LEU A 119 12.22 5.46 7.28
C LEU A 119 12.03 4.16 6.50
N SER A 120 12.17 4.26 5.18
CA SER A 120 12.38 3.12 4.31
C SER A 120 13.86 2.69 4.28
N ALA A 121 14.14 1.60 3.57
CA ALA A 121 15.51 1.14 3.30
C ALA A 121 16.25 2.15 2.40
N MET A 122 17.58 2.16 2.46
CA MET A 122 18.40 3.10 1.70
C MET A 122 18.27 2.85 0.18
N GLY A 123 17.81 3.85 -0.57
CA GLY A 123 17.78 3.83 -2.03
C GLY A 123 17.04 2.61 -2.59
N LYS A 124 17.79 1.71 -3.24
CA LYS A 124 17.27 0.49 -3.89
C LYS A 124 17.55 -0.79 -3.08
N THR A 125 17.95 -0.69 -1.81
CA THR A 125 18.35 -1.85 -0.99
C THR A 125 17.28 -2.93 -0.90
N THR A 126 15.99 -2.60 -0.76
CA THR A 126 14.92 -3.61 -0.76
C THR A 126 14.93 -4.47 -2.03
N ASN A 127 15.08 -3.85 -3.20
CA ASN A 127 15.12 -4.56 -4.47
C ASN A 127 16.40 -5.41 -4.60
N MET A 128 17.54 -4.89 -4.13
CA MET A 128 18.81 -5.63 -4.12
C MET A 128 18.74 -6.85 -3.19
N LEU A 129 18.06 -6.74 -2.04
CA LEU A 129 17.84 -7.85 -1.12
C LEU A 129 17.01 -8.97 -1.77
N LEU A 130 15.93 -8.60 -2.47
CA LEU A 130 15.11 -9.56 -3.24
C LEU A 130 15.94 -10.28 -4.31
N LEU A 131 16.69 -9.52 -5.13
CA LEU A 131 17.58 -10.07 -6.16
C LEU A 131 18.67 -10.97 -5.55
N ALA A 132 19.24 -10.60 -4.40
CA ALA A 132 20.20 -11.42 -3.68
C ALA A 132 19.58 -12.76 -3.23
N GLY A 133 18.34 -12.73 -2.74
CA GLY A 133 17.59 -13.93 -2.37
C GLY A 133 17.36 -14.86 -3.57
N GLU A 134 16.93 -14.31 -4.71
CA GLU A 134 16.74 -15.07 -5.96
C GLU A 134 18.05 -15.70 -6.45
N LYS A 135 19.16 -14.95 -6.41
CA LYS A 135 20.48 -15.49 -6.78
C LYS A 135 20.96 -16.55 -5.79
N ALA A 136 20.74 -16.37 -4.49
CA ALA A 136 21.12 -17.34 -3.47
C ALA A 136 20.48 -18.71 -3.73
N VAL A 137 19.21 -18.76 -4.14
CA VAL A 137 18.53 -20.00 -4.53
C VAL A 137 19.31 -20.76 -5.63
N SER A 138 20.00 -20.07 -6.55
CA SER A 138 20.72 -20.73 -7.65
C SER A 138 22.21 -20.96 -7.41
N CYS A 139 22.95 -20.04 -6.78
CA CYS A 139 24.43 -20.03 -6.75
C CYS A 139 25.10 -21.12 -5.89
N GLY A 140 24.38 -21.69 -4.91
CA GLY A 140 24.94 -22.66 -3.96
C GLY A 140 25.68 -21.99 -2.79
N VAL A 141 25.86 -22.74 -1.69
CA VAL A 141 26.27 -22.19 -0.37
C VAL A 141 27.63 -21.49 -0.42
N THR A 142 28.61 -22.04 -1.13
CA THR A 142 29.97 -21.49 -1.22
C THR A 142 30.05 -20.18 -2.00
N MET A 143 29.05 -19.89 -2.84
CA MET A 143 28.97 -18.65 -3.62
C MET A 143 28.08 -17.58 -2.96
N ALA A 144 27.41 -17.89 -1.85
CA ALA A 144 26.46 -16.98 -1.21
C ALA A 144 27.12 -15.66 -0.72
N ASP A 145 28.36 -15.73 -0.25
CA ASP A 145 29.13 -14.55 0.19
C ASP A 145 29.59 -13.67 -0.99
N SER A 146 29.62 -14.24 -2.19
CA SER A 146 30.08 -13.59 -3.43
C SER A 146 28.92 -13.09 -4.30
N ILE A 147 27.70 -13.03 -3.76
CA ILE A 147 26.56 -12.45 -4.46
C ILE A 147 26.81 -10.94 -4.64
N ASP A 148 26.78 -10.48 -5.90
CA ASP A 148 27.08 -9.08 -6.24
C ASP A 148 26.19 -8.09 -5.48
N GLU A 149 24.89 -8.36 -5.38
CA GLU A 149 23.92 -7.51 -4.68
C GLU A 149 24.23 -7.40 -3.19
N LEU A 150 24.65 -8.49 -2.55
CA LEU A 150 25.09 -8.48 -1.16
C LEU A 150 26.32 -7.58 -0.99
N SER A 151 27.27 -7.64 -1.92
CA SER A 151 28.46 -6.78 -1.92
C SER A 151 28.10 -5.31 -2.08
N ILE A 152 27.19 -4.99 -3.00
CA ILE A 152 26.65 -3.62 -3.19
C ILE A 152 25.96 -3.11 -1.92
N ILE A 153 25.16 -3.96 -1.26
CA ILE A 153 24.49 -3.61 -0.01
C ILE A 153 25.50 -3.32 1.10
N LYS A 154 26.49 -4.19 1.31
CA LYS A 154 27.54 -3.99 2.33
C LYS A 154 28.30 -2.70 2.10
N ASP A 155 28.79 -2.49 0.88
CA ASP A 155 29.55 -1.30 0.49
C ASP A 155 28.74 -0.01 0.73
N LEU A 156 27.47 0.02 0.30
CA LEU A 156 26.59 1.17 0.52
C LEU A 156 26.45 1.52 2.02
N HIS A 157 26.15 0.53 2.87
CA HIS A 157 25.88 0.76 4.29
C HIS A 157 27.17 1.09 5.06
N LEU A 158 28.27 0.36 4.80
CA LEU A 158 29.56 0.60 5.46
C LEU A 158 30.12 1.98 5.09
N ARG A 159 30.06 2.37 3.81
CA ARG A 159 30.46 3.70 3.37
C ARG A 159 29.61 4.78 4.04
N THR A 160 28.30 4.57 4.11
CA THR A 160 27.39 5.55 4.73
C THR A 160 27.67 5.73 6.22
N VAL A 161 27.91 4.64 6.96
CA VAL A 161 28.30 4.69 8.37
C VAL A 161 29.61 5.45 8.57
N GLU A 162 30.62 5.17 7.74
CA GLU A 162 31.92 5.84 7.80
C GLU A 162 31.82 7.34 7.50
N GLU A 163 31.11 7.71 6.42
CA GLU A 163 30.90 9.11 6.04
C GLU A 163 30.11 9.91 7.10
N LEU A 164 29.19 9.28 7.81
CA LEU A 164 28.41 9.91 8.89
C LEU A 164 29.13 9.91 10.24
N GLY A 165 30.29 9.26 10.36
CA GLY A 165 31.00 9.12 11.63
C GLY A 165 30.25 8.26 12.66
N VAL A 166 29.45 7.31 12.19
CA VAL A 166 28.72 6.35 13.02
C VAL A 166 29.59 5.12 13.27
N ASP A 167 29.43 4.46 14.43
CA ASP A 167 30.12 3.21 14.70
C ASP A 167 29.59 2.07 13.80
N ARG A 168 30.50 1.30 13.20
CA ARG A 168 30.18 0.11 12.39
C ARG A 168 29.39 -0.94 13.17
N ASN A 169 29.58 -1.00 14.50
CA ASN A 169 28.81 -1.85 15.41
C ASN A 169 27.29 -1.66 15.28
N ALA A 170 26.83 -0.50 14.81
CA ALA A 170 25.41 -0.21 14.62
C ALA A 170 24.74 -1.16 13.59
N ILE A 171 25.50 -1.69 12.63
CA ILE A 171 24.97 -2.53 11.54
C ILE A 171 25.71 -3.87 11.36
N GLU A 172 26.89 -4.05 11.94
CA GLU A 172 27.73 -5.25 11.74
C GLU A 172 26.97 -6.55 11.98
N LYS A 173 26.26 -6.66 13.11
CA LYS A 173 25.43 -7.83 13.42
C LYS A 173 24.37 -8.12 12.35
N HIS A 174 23.76 -7.09 11.77
CA HIS A 174 22.74 -7.25 10.73
C HIS A 174 23.36 -7.71 9.41
N LEU A 175 24.56 -7.23 9.09
CA LEU A 175 25.29 -7.68 7.90
C LEU A 175 25.71 -9.15 8.03
N GLU A 176 26.24 -9.54 9.20
CA GLU A 176 26.58 -10.94 9.49
C GLU A 176 25.35 -11.86 9.39
N GLU A 177 24.24 -11.45 10.00
CA GLU A 177 23.01 -12.24 9.98
C GLU A 177 22.38 -12.32 8.57
N LEU A 178 22.47 -11.24 7.78
CA LEU A 178 22.08 -11.24 6.37
C LEU A 178 22.90 -12.23 5.54
N GLU A 179 24.23 -12.28 5.75
CA GLU A 179 25.10 -13.29 5.10
C GLU A 179 24.68 -14.71 5.47
N GLN A 180 24.43 -14.97 6.76
CA GLN A 180 23.99 -16.29 7.22
C GLN A 180 22.62 -16.68 6.64
N LEU A 181 21.70 -15.72 6.52
CA LEU A 181 20.39 -15.95 5.91
C LEU A 181 20.53 -16.33 4.43
N LEU A 182 21.36 -15.61 3.67
CA LEU A 182 21.61 -15.91 2.25
C LEU A 182 22.29 -17.29 2.08
N LYS A 183 23.21 -17.67 2.96
CA LYS A 183 23.76 -19.04 3.02
C LYS A 183 22.66 -20.08 3.28
N GLY A 184 21.75 -19.80 4.21
CA GLY A 184 20.60 -20.65 4.50
C GLY A 184 19.67 -20.83 3.30
N ILE A 185 19.33 -19.75 2.60
CA ILE A 185 18.55 -19.77 1.35
C ILE A 185 19.29 -20.60 0.29
N ALA A 186 20.59 -20.40 0.13
CA ALA A 186 21.39 -21.12 -0.85
C ALA A 186 21.53 -22.62 -0.55
N MET A 187 21.48 -23.01 0.72
CA MET A 187 21.50 -24.40 1.18
C MET A 187 20.15 -25.08 0.95
N MET A 188 19.06 -24.40 1.33
CA MET A 188 17.71 -24.95 1.23
C MET A 188 17.15 -24.91 -0.19
N LYS A 189 17.69 -24.03 -1.05
CA LYS A 189 17.21 -23.82 -2.42
C LYS A 189 15.75 -23.32 -2.46
N GLU A 190 15.35 -22.57 -1.44
CA GLU A 190 14.00 -22.06 -1.30
C GLU A 190 14.00 -20.61 -0.77
N LEU A 191 13.20 -19.76 -1.43
CA LEU A 191 12.88 -18.40 -0.96
C LEU A 191 11.37 -18.34 -0.72
N THR A 192 10.93 -18.70 0.49
CA THR A 192 9.51 -18.64 0.86
C THR A 192 9.07 -17.18 1.09
N PRO A 193 7.77 -16.83 0.98
CA PRO A 193 7.26 -15.51 1.32
C PRO A 193 7.66 -15.03 2.73
N ARG A 194 7.68 -15.94 3.71
CA ARG A 194 8.15 -15.66 5.07
C ARG A 194 9.64 -15.33 5.11
N THR A 195 10.45 -16.08 4.38
CA THR A 195 11.90 -15.84 4.28
C THR A 195 12.16 -14.52 3.55
N GLN A 196 11.37 -14.19 2.53
CA GLN A 196 11.44 -12.94 1.78
C GLN A 196 11.18 -11.72 2.68
N ASP A 197 10.13 -11.77 3.50
CA ASP A 197 9.83 -10.70 4.47
C ASP A 197 10.98 -10.49 5.46
N TYR A 198 11.56 -11.59 5.97
CA TYR A 198 12.73 -11.50 6.84
C TYR A 198 13.95 -10.92 6.11
N LEU A 199 14.20 -11.35 4.88
CA LEU A 199 15.32 -10.91 4.06
C LEU A 199 15.27 -9.41 3.76
N VAL A 200 14.11 -8.87 3.40
CA VAL A 200 14.00 -7.42 3.11
C VAL A 200 14.04 -6.55 4.35
N SER A 201 13.71 -7.10 5.53
CA SER A 201 13.71 -6.37 6.79
C SER A 201 15.06 -5.74 7.13
N PHE A 202 16.17 -6.41 6.77
CA PHE A 202 17.53 -5.94 7.01
C PHE A 202 17.77 -4.53 6.46
N GLY A 203 17.19 -4.18 5.30
CA GLY A 203 17.38 -2.87 4.69
C GLY A 203 16.88 -1.72 5.56
N GLU A 204 15.69 -1.84 6.14
CA GLU A 204 15.13 -0.81 7.02
C GLU A 204 15.73 -0.86 8.42
N CYS A 205 16.00 -2.06 8.94
CA CYS A 205 16.66 -2.25 10.23
C CYS A 205 18.02 -1.56 10.25
N MET A 206 18.81 -1.65 9.18
CA MET A 206 20.08 -0.93 9.07
C MET A 206 19.88 0.57 8.84
N SER A 207 19.03 0.97 7.89
CA SER A 207 18.73 2.39 7.59
C SER A 207 18.36 3.19 8.84
N THR A 208 17.43 2.66 9.65
CA THR A 208 16.96 3.31 10.88
C THR A 208 18.01 3.36 11.98
N ARG A 209 18.85 2.31 12.11
CA ARG A 209 19.95 2.28 13.10
C ARG A 209 21.04 3.27 12.75
N ILE A 210 21.45 3.34 11.49
CA ILE A 210 22.42 4.32 10.99
C ILE A 210 21.90 5.73 11.28
N PHE A 211 20.66 6.01 10.90
CA PHE A 211 20.10 7.35 11.06
C PHE A 211 19.92 7.76 12.53
N ALA A 212 19.42 6.87 13.39
CA ALA A 212 19.31 7.14 14.83
C ALA A 212 20.69 7.34 15.46
N ALA A 213 21.69 6.53 15.11
CA ALA A 213 23.05 6.70 15.60
C ALA A 213 23.65 8.03 15.13
N TYR A 214 23.44 8.42 13.88
CA TYR A 214 23.89 9.70 13.34
C TYR A 214 23.26 10.89 14.05
N LEU A 215 21.95 10.88 14.31
CA LEU A 215 21.33 11.95 15.12
C LEU A 215 21.97 12.05 16.52
N ASN A 216 22.28 10.92 17.14
CA ASN A 216 22.97 10.91 18.43
C ASN A 216 24.41 11.48 18.35
N THR A 217 25.14 11.30 17.24
CA THR A 217 26.46 11.94 17.06
C THR A 217 26.37 13.46 16.95
N LEU A 218 25.23 13.98 16.48
CA LEU A 218 24.91 15.41 16.47
C LEU A 218 24.40 15.94 17.83
N GLY A 219 24.34 15.09 18.86
CA GLY A 219 23.81 15.45 20.18
C GLY A 219 22.28 15.47 20.26
N ILE A 220 21.58 14.95 19.24
CA ILE A 220 20.13 14.87 19.20
C ILE A 220 19.72 13.50 19.71
N ARG A 221 18.94 13.47 20.81
CA ARG A 221 18.46 12.21 21.36
C ARG A 221 17.52 11.53 20.38
N ALA A 222 17.96 10.42 19.79
CA ALA A 222 17.16 9.61 18.87
C ALA A 222 17.19 8.14 19.30
N ARG A 223 16.05 7.45 19.19
CA ARG A 223 15.94 6.03 19.53
C ARG A 223 15.37 5.25 18.37
N GLN A 224 16.04 4.17 18.00
CA GLN A 224 15.61 3.29 16.93
C GLN A 224 14.54 2.30 17.41
N TYR A 225 13.56 2.04 16.53
CA TYR A 225 12.49 1.07 16.72
C TYR A 225 12.31 0.21 15.47
N ASP A 226 12.44 -1.10 15.64
CA ASP A 226 11.90 -2.04 14.67
C ASP A 226 10.37 -2.11 14.87
N ALA A 227 9.60 -1.83 13.83
CA ALA A 227 8.14 -1.75 13.88
C ALA A 227 7.49 -3.04 14.42
N PHE A 228 8.07 -4.19 14.08
CA PHE A 228 7.63 -5.50 14.55
C PHE A 228 7.85 -5.72 16.06
N GLU A 229 8.85 -5.09 16.68
CA GLU A 229 9.03 -5.10 18.14
C GLU A 229 8.33 -3.94 18.85
N MET A 230 8.12 -2.82 18.14
CA MET A 230 7.41 -1.64 18.66
C MET A 230 5.93 -1.94 18.93
N GLY A 231 5.33 -2.84 18.14
CA GLY A 231 3.92 -3.25 18.29
C GLY A 231 3.07 -3.14 17.04
N ILE A 232 3.67 -3.05 15.84
CA ILE A 232 2.93 -3.23 14.58
C ILE A 232 2.61 -4.73 14.43
N ILE A 233 1.39 -5.12 14.81
CA ILE A 233 0.92 -6.51 14.81
C ILE A 233 0.12 -6.74 13.53
N THR A 234 0.46 -7.78 12.79
CA THR A 234 -0.14 -8.07 11.48
C THR A 234 -0.79 -9.45 11.41
N SER A 235 -1.55 -9.69 10.33
CA SER A 235 -1.88 -11.03 9.87
C SER A 235 -0.60 -11.80 9.46
N ASP A 236 -0.77 -13.09 9.18
CA ASP A 236 0.31 -13.98 8.72
C ASP A 236 0.38 -14.06 7.17
N ASP A 237 -0.24 -13.09 6.48
CA ASP A 237 -0.23 -12.98 5.01
C ASP A 237 1.08 -12.33 4.56
N PHE A 238 2.18 -13.08 4.63
CA PHE A 238 3.52 -12.61 4.27
C PHE A 238 3.54 -11.93 2.90
N THR A 239 4.42 -10.93 2.74
CA THR A 239 4.55 -10.01 1.58
C THR A 239 3.44 -8.96 1.42
N ASN A 240 2.30 -9.12 2.09
CA ASN A 240 1.16 -8.22 1.99
C ASN A 240 0.26 -8.28 3.23
N ALA A 241 0.87 -8.20 4.42
CA ALA A 241 0.17 -8.43 5.67
C ALA A 241 -0.70 -7.25 6.08
N ASP A 242 -1.88 -7.55 6.63
CA ASP A 242 -2.81 -6.54 7.14
C ASP A 242 -2.47 -6.18 8.59
N ILE A 243 -2.50 -4.89 8.93
CA ILE A 243 -2.35 -4.40 10.31
C ILE A 243 -3.61 -4.73 11.11
N LEU A 244 -3.43 -5.36 12.27
CA LEU A 244 -4.52 -5.74 13.17
C LEU A 244 -4.83 -4.63 14.17
N GLU A 245 -6.09 -4.55 14.61
CA GLU A 245 -6.58 -3.56 15.60
C GLU A 245 -5.79 -3.53 16.92
N ALA A 246 -5.18 -4.65 17.32
CA ALA A 246 -4.33 -4.72 18.52
C ALA A 246 -3.08 -3.83 18.42
N THR A 247 -2.69 -3.40 17.22
CA THR A 247 -1.54 -2.53 16.95
C THR A 247 -1.69 -1.17 17.61
N TYR A 248 -2.85 -0.52 17.48
CA TYR A 248 -3.03 0.86 17.94
C TYR A 248 -2.73 1.05 19.44
N PRO A 249 -3.35 0.28 20.37
CA PRO A 249 -3.02 0.40 21.79
C PRO A 249 -1.60 -0.06 22.12
N ALA A 250 -1.03 -1.03 21.37
CA ALA A 250 0.34 -1.50 21.60
C ALA A 250 1.38 -0.43 21.28
N VAL A 251 1.26 0.20 20.11
CA VAL A 251 2.14 1.29 19.66
C VAL A 251 2.01 2.50 20.57
N ALA A 252 0.77 2.92 20.88
CA ALA A 252 0.53 4.06 21.76
C ALA A 252 1.16 3.85 23.14
N LYS A 253 0.94 2.67 23.74
CA LYS A 253 1.54 2.30 25.03
C LYS A 253 3.07 2.37 24.98
N ARG A 254 3.69 1.77 23.96
CA ARG A 254 5.16 1.71 23.81
C ARG A 254 5.77 3.11 23.65
N LEU A 255 5.25 3.91 22.73
CA LEU A 255 5.83 5.22 22.43
C LEU A 255 5.59 6.24 23.55
N HIS A 256 4.44 6.19 24.23
CA HIS A 256 4.19 7.04 25.40
C HIS A 256 5.05 6.63 26.60
N SER A 257 5.16 5.33 26.92
CA SER A 257 5.99 4.89 28.05
C SER A 257 7.45 5.27 27.86
N ASP A 258 7.94 5.13 26.64
CA ASP A 258 9.31 5.41 26.28
C ASP A 258 9.62 6.92 26.27
N TRP A 259 8.66 7.74 25.84
CA TRP A 259 8.76 9.20 25.89
C TRP A 259 8.82 9.72 27.32
N VAL A 260 7.94 9.22 28.21
CA VAL A 260 7.90 9.64 29.62
C VAL A 260 9.18 9.26 30.37
N CYS A 261 9.74 8.07 30.07
CA CYS A 261 10.93 7.56 30.74
C CYS A 261 12.22 8.25 30.26
N ASP A 262 12.40 8.35 28.95
CA ASP A 262 13.59 8.95 28.34
C ASP A 262 13.23 9.55 26.98
N PRO A 263 12.85 10.85 26.92
CA PRO A 263 12.45 11.54 25.71
C PRO A 263 13.54 11.47 24.63
N ALA A 264 13.17 10.94 23.47
CA ALA A 264 14.01 10.84 22.28
C ALA A 264 13.14 10.79 21.03
N ILE A 265 13.65 11.28 19.90
CA ILE A 265 13.01 11.19 18.60
C ILE A 265 12.93 9.71 18.18
N PRO A 266 11.74 9.13 17.99
CA PRO A 266 11.61 7.74 17.56
C PRO A 266 11.92 7.61 16.06
N ILE A 267 12.84 6.71 15.71
CA ILE A 267 13.21 6.37 14.33
C ILE A 267 12.72 4.95 14.04
N VAL A 268 11.67 4.82 13.25
CA VAL A 268 10.88 3.59 13.08
C VAL A 268 11.06 3.01 11.68
N THR A 269 11.20 1.69 11.56
CA THR A 269 11.17 0.99 10.26
C THR A 269 9.79 1.10 9.62
N GLY A 270 9.68 1.49 8.36
CA GLY A 270 8.40 1.78 7.73
C GLY A 270 7.61 0.59 7.19
N PHE A 271 8.24 -0.48 6.75
CA PHE A 271 7.60 -1.52 5.95
C PHE A 271 7.24 -2.80 6.72
N LEU A 272 7.63 -2.87 7.99
CA LEU A 272 7.68 -4.12 8.74
C LEU A 272 6.57 -4.24 9.79
N GLY A 273 6.16 -5.47 10.06
CA GLY A 273 5.25 -5.85 11.14
C GLY A 273 5.57 -7.22 11.72
N LYS A 274 4.80 -7.63 12.73
CA LYS A 274 4.93 -8.92 13.40
C LYS A 274 3.66 -9.73 13.27
N ALA A 275 3.76 -10.88 12.59
CA ALA A 275 2.66 -11.81 12.44
C ALA A 275 2.14 -12.30 13.80
N ARG A 276 0.83 -12.17 14.03
CA ARG A 276 0.21 -12.49 15.32
C ARG A 276 0.34 -13.96 15.71
N LYS A 277 0.25 -14.91 14.76
CA LYS A 277 0.27 -16.34 15.08
C LYS A 277 1.70 -16.90 15.13
N SER A 278 2.49 -16.59 14.10
CA SER A 278 3.84 -17.15 13.96
C SER A 278 4.94 -16.32 14.64
N CYS A 279 4.64 -15.10 15.10
CA CYS A 279 5.59 -14.12 15.65
C CYS A 279 6.73 -13.76 14.68
N ALA A 280 6.57 -14.06 13.38
CA ALA A 280 7.54 -13.79 12.34
C ALA A 280 7.46 -12.32 11.88
N VAL A 281 8.56 -11.82 11.31
CA VAL A 281 8.56 -10.54 10.61
C VAL A 281 7.70 -10.66 9.35
N THR A 282 6.89 -9.64 9.10
CA THR A 282 6.04 -9.49 7.91
C THR A 282 6.32 -8.17 7.22
N THR A 283 5.94 -8.09 5.94
CA THR A 283 5.90 -6.83 5.20
C THR A 283 4.47 -6.42 4.82
N LEU A 284 4.24 -5.12 4.71
CA LEU A 284 2.90 -4.52 4.58
C LEU A 284 2.40 -4.33 3.12
N GLY A 285 3.06 -4.93 2.13
CA GLY A 285 2.78 -4.69 0.72
C GLY A 285 2.96 -3.23 0.22
N ARG A 286 2.17 -2.83 -0.78
CA ARG A 286 2.35 -1.55 -1.47
C ARG A 286 2.04 -0.35 -0.57
N GLY A 287 2.96 0.61 -0.52
CA GLY A 287 2.83 1.80 0.32
C GLY A 287 3.01 1.49 1.81
N GLY A 288 3.66 0.38 2.17
CA GLY A 288 3.80 -0.05 3.56
C GLY A 288 4.45 0.99 4.48
N SER A 289 5.50 1.69 4.03
CA SER A 289 6.10 2.79 4.82
C SER A 289 5.13 3.95 5.07
N ASP A 290 4.26 4.26 4.09
CA ASP A 290 3.21 5.24 4.29
C ASP A 290 2.13 4.70 5.25
N LEU A 291 1.80 3.40 5.16
CA LEU A 291 0.83 2.73 6.04
C LEU A 291 1.31 2.69 7.50
N THR A 292 2.60 2.47 7.75
CA THR A 292 3.16 2.57 9.12
C THR A 292 3.05 3.99 9.64
N ALA A 293 3.33 4.99 8.80
CA ALA A 293 3.22 6.38 9.21
C ALA A 293 1.79 6.78 9.59
N THR A 294 0.80 6.39 8.79
CA THR A 294 -0.61 6.67 9.10
C THR A 294 -1.14 5.82 10.26
N THR A 295 -0.65 4.59 10.41
CA THR A 295 -0.95 3.74 11.57
C THR A 295 -0.47 4.36 12.88
N ILE A 296 0.77 4.86 12.92
CA ILE A 296 1.31 5.55 14.09
C ILE A 296 0.50 6.83 14.36
N GLY A 297 0.18 7.61 13.31
CA GLY A 297 -0.66 8.79 13.44
C GLY A 297 -2.01 8.49 14.08
N LYS A 298 -2.71 7.44 13.60
CA LYS A 298 -3.97 6.94 14.19
C LYS A 298 -3.79 6.43 15.62
N ALA A 299 -2.74 5.66 15.89
CA ALA A 299 -2.49 5.07 17.21
C ALA A 299 -2.32 6.13 18.30
N LEU A 300 -1.69 7.26 17.97
CA LEU A 300 -1.41 8.35 18.90
C LEU A 300 -2.39 9.53 18.81
N GLY A 301 -3.33 9.52 17.85
CA GLY A 301 -4.25 10.64 17.62
C GLY A 301 -3.53 11.93 17.23
N LEU A 302 -2.49 11.83 16.39
CA LEU A 302 -1.68 13.00 16.00
C LEU A 302 -2.47 13.97 15.12
N PRO A 303 -2.18 15.27 15.19
CA PRO A 303 -2.91 16.28 14.42
C PRO A 303 -2.60 16.25 12.91
N GLU A 304 -1.43 15.74 12.49
CA GLU A 304 -1.14 15.50 11.08
C GLU A 304 -0.07 14.41 10.86
N ILE A 305 -0.07 13.86 9.66
CA ILE A 305 0.96 12.95 9.15
C ILE A 305 1.64 13.61 7.95
N GLN A 306 2.95 13.72 7.94
CA GLN A 306 3.74 14.30 6.87
C GLN A 306 4.44 13.20 6.06
N VAL A 307 4.25 13.20 4.75
CA VAL A 307 4.99 12.34 3.80
C VAL A 307 5.90 13.22 2.96
N TRP A 308 7.21 13.05 3.16
CA TRP A 308 8.24 13.83 2.48
C TRP A 308 8.70 13.11 1.21
N LYS A 309 8.61 13.82 0.09
CA LYS A 309 8.96 13.37 -1.26
C LYS A 309 9.95 14.33 -1.93
N ASP A 310 10.12 14.17 -3.23
CA ASP A 310 10.98 14.95 -4.11
C ASP A 310 10.22 15.99 -4.96
N VAL A 311 8.94 16.22 -4.66
CA VAL A 311 8.06 17.20 -5.32
C VAL A 311 7.32 18.05 -4.30
N ASP A 312 6.95 19.28 -4.67
CA ASP A 312 6.28 20.31 -3.84
C ASP A 312 4.84 19.96 -3.40
N GLY A 313 4.43 18.72 -3.60
CA GLY A 313 3.09 18.20 -3.32
C GLY A 313 2.63 17.24 -4.41
N VAL A 314 1.34 16.95 -4.41
CA VAL A 314 0.66 16.31 -5.53
C VAL A 314 0.43 17.36 -6.61
N LEU A 315 0.81 17.06 -7.84
CA LEU A 315 0.80 18.03 -8.94
C LEU A 315 -0.46 17.89 -9.82
N THR A 316 -0.82 18.96 -10.53
CA THR A 316 -1.92 18.99 -11.51
C THR A 316 -1.72 18.06 -12.70
N CYS A 317 -0.48 17.63 -12.95
CA CYS A 317 -0.11 16.61 -13.94
C CYS A 317 1.31 16.09 -13.64
N ASP A 318 1.74 15.01 -14.31
CA ASP A 318 3.13 14.58 -14.30
C ASP A 318 4.04 15.68 -14.87
N PRO A 319 5.01 16.22 -14.10
CA PRO A 319 5.87 17.31 -14.54
C PRO A 319 6.81 16.91 -15.69
N ASN A 320 7.04 15.61 -15.90
CA ASN A 320 7.81 15.12 -17.06
C ASN A 320 7.00 15.21 -18.37
N ILE A 321 5.67 15.25 -18.28
CA ILE A 321 4.78 15.45 -19.43
C ILE A 321 4.48 16.94 -19.61
N CYS A 322 4.15 17.62 -18.51
CA CYS A 322 3.78 19.03 -18.46
C CYS A 322 4.69 19.80 -17.48
N PRO A 323 5.77 20.45 -17.95
CA PRO A 323 6.69 21.19 -17.07
C PRO A 323 6.03 22.35 -16.30
N GLN A 324 4.86 22.83 -16.76
CA GLN A 324 4.05 23.86 -16.11
C GLN A 324 3.10 23.29 -15.03
N ALA A 325 3.22 22.01 -14.67
CA ALA A 325 2.43 21.40 -13.61
C ALA A 325 2.61 22.14 -12.28
N LYS A 326 1.51 22.38 -11.57
CA LYS A 326 1.48 23.15 -10.33
C LYS A 326 1.11 22.26 -9.14
N PRO A 327 1.60 22.53 -7.93
CA PRO A 327 1.12 21.84 -6.73
C PRO A 327 -0.37 22.09 -6.48
N VAL A 328 -1.10 21.03 -6.17
CA VAL A 328 -2.49 21.08 -5.73
C VAL A 328 -2.51 21.33 -4.22
N PRO A 329 -3.07 22.43 -3.70
CA PRO A 329 -2.97 22.75 -2.27
C PRO A 329 -3.77 21.79 -1.37
N TYR A 330 -4.95 21.34 -1.84
CA TYR A 330 -5.88 20.52 -1.07
C TYR A 330 -6.45 19.38 -1.91
N LEU A 331 -6.53 18.19 -1.31
CA LEU A 331 -7.17 17.01 -1.88
C LEU A 331 -8.10 16.38 -0.86
N THR A 332 -9.18 15.75 -1.33
CA THR A 332 -9.86 14.77 -0.49
C THR A 332 -9.13 13.42 -0.53
N PHE A 333 -9.34 12.56 0.48
CA PHE A 333 -8.84 11.18 0.44
C PHE A 333 -9.34 10.40 -0.79
N ASP A 334 -10.56 10.68 -1.25
CA ASP A 334 -11.13 10.02 -2.43
C ASP A 334 -10.43 10.48 -3.72
N GLU A 335 -10.14 11.78 -3.86
CA GLU A 335 -9.33 12.29 -4.97
C GLU A 335 -7.92 11.69 -4.95
N ALA A 336 -7.26 11.68 -3.79
CA ALA A 336 -5.93 11.11 -3.65
C ALA A 336 -5.90 9.61 -3.98
N ALA A 337 -6.95 8.87 -3.60
CA ALA A 337 -7.05 7.43 -3.88
C ALA A 337 -7.16 7.15 -5.39
N GLU A 338 -7.97 7.93 -6.11
CA GLU A 338 -8.12 7.82 -7.56
C GLU A 338 -6.82 8.22 -8.27
N LEU A 339 -6.17 9.29 -7.84
CA LEU A 339 -4.85 9.68 -8.34
C LEU A 339 -3.82 8.55 -8.21
N ALA A 340 -3.73 7.94 -7.03
CA ALA A 340 -2.82 6.82 -6.76
C ALA A 340 -3.11 5.61 -7.66
N TYR A 341 -4.39 5.28 -7.84
CA TYR A 341 -4.84 4.12 -8.60
C TYR A 341 -4.39 4.19 -10.07
N PHE A 342 -4.45 5.38 -10.67
CA PHE A 342 -4.05 5.61 -12.06
C PHE A 342 -2.57 5.96 -12.25
N GLY A 343 -1.76 5.90 -11.17
CA GLY A 343 -0.30 5.99 -11.25
C GLY A 343 0.29 7.34 -10.90
N ALA A 344 -0.49 8.28 -10.34
CA ALA A 344 0.10 9.48 -9.76
C ALA A 344 1.00 9.11 -8.56
N GLN A 345 2.12 9.81 -8.40
CA GLN A 345 3.08 9.58 -7.31
C GLN A 345 2.61 10.14 -5.96
N VAL A 346 1.40 9.78 -5.52
CA VAL A 346 0.83 10.12 -4.20
C VAL A 346 0.96 8.92 -3.24
N LEU A 347 0.17 8.88 -2.17
CA LEU A 347 0.08 7.76 -1.24
C LEU A 347 -0.86 6.68 -1.78
N HIS A 348 -0.54 5.41 -1.54
CA HIS A 348 -1.41 4.30 -1.90
C HIS A 348 -2.76 4.37 -1.12
N PRO A 349 -3.92 4.02 -1.69
CA PRO A 349 -5.21 4.13 -1.00
C PRO A 349 -5.27 3.37 0.33
N GLN A 350 -4.68 2.16 0.37
CA GLN A 350 -4.59 1.37 1.60
C GLN A 350 -3.78 2.09 2.68
N SER A 351 -2.69 2.76 2.30
CA SER A 351 -1.84 3.48 3.24
C SER A 351 -2.52 4.71 3.85
N MET A 352 -3.50 5.31 3.18
CA MET A 352 -4.27 6.44 3.72
C MET A 352 -5.42 6.02 4.64
N ARG A 353 -5.77 4.72 4.68
CA ARG A 353 -6.96 4.23 5.39
C ARG A 353 -6.96 4.59 6.88
N PRO A 354 -5.87 4.39 7.66
CA PRO A 354 -5.86 4.75 9.08
C PRO A 354 -6.11 6.25 9.31
N ALA A 355 -5.52 7.10 8.48
CA ALA A 355 -5.68 8.54 8.52
C ALA A 355 -7.13 8.95 8.18
N ARG A 356 -7.70 8.38 7.12
CA ARG A 356 -9.09 8.63 6.70
C ARG A 356 -10.12 8.21 7.75
N GLU A 357 -9.95 7.05 8.37
CA GLU A 357 -10.85 6.53 9.41
C GLU A 357 -10.85 7.37 10.68
N SER A 358 -9.75 8.08 10.95
CA SER A 358 -9.55 8.88 12.16
C SER A 358 -9.62 10.39 11.90
N ASP A 359 -9.94 10.78 10.67
CA ASP A 359 -9.98 12.17 10.20
C ASP A 359 -8.66 12.95 10.44
N ILE A 360 -7.52 12.24 10.38
CA ILE A 360 -6.19 12.84 10.53
C ILE A 360 -5.71 13.26 9.14
N PRO A 361 -5.39 14.54 8.91
CA PRO A 361 -4.89 14.99 7.61
C PRO A 361 -3.50 14.42 7.31
N VAL A 362 -3.25 14.17 6.02
CA VAL A 362 -1.95 13.77 5.50
C VAL A 362 -1.39 14.89 4.61
N ARG A 363 -0.18 15.36 4.89
CA ARG A 363 0.50 16.40 4.10
C ARG A 363 1.62 15.82 3.26
N VAL A 364 1.58 16.01 1.96
CA VAL A 364 2.68 15.66 1.04
C VAL A 364 3.60 16.87 0.90
N LYS A 365 4.88 16.75 1.31
CA LYS A 365 5.87 17.84 1.35
C LYS A 365 7.11 17.50 0.51
N ASN A 366 7.91 18.51 0.15
CA ASN A 366 9.18 18.33 -0.56
C ASN A 366 10.38 18.44 0.37
N SER A 367 11.21 17.39 0.41
CA SER A 367 12.46 17.39 1.16
C SER A 367 13.52 18.36 0.59
N TYR A 368 13.47 18.68 -0.71
CA TYR A 368 14.36 19.66 -1.34
C TYR A 368 13.87 21.11 -1.24
N ASN A 369 12.58 21.31 -0.95
CA ASN A 369 11.98 22.63 -0.78
C ASN A 369 11.10 22.66 0.50
N PRO A 370 11.72 22.68 1.69
CA PRO A 370 11.00 22.50 2.97
C PRO A 370 9.97 23.58 3.28
N LYS A 371 10.10 24.75 2.64
CA LYS A 371 9.21 25.89 2.82
C LYS A 371 7.95 25.81 1.94
N ALA A 372 7.91 24.89 0.96
CA ALA A 372 6.71 24.67 0.16
C ALA A 372 5.55 24.20 1.08
N PRO A 373 4.32 24.72 0.90
CA PRO A 373 3.18 24.37 1.75
C PRO A 373 2.76 22.89 1.61
N GLY A 374 3.14 22.24 0.51
CA GLY A 374 2.75 20.88 0.19
C GLY A 374 1.28 20.77 -0.22
N THR A 375 0.82 19.53 -0.34
CA THR A 375 -0.60 19.19 -0.54
C THR A 375 -1.19 18.63 0.75
N LEU A 376 -2.27 19.21 1.24
CA LEU A 376 -3.03 18.68 2.37
C LEU A 376 -4.15 17.75 1.88
N ILE A 377 -4.07 16.47 2.23
CA ILE A 377 -5.09 15.46 1.96
C ILE A 377 -5.95 15.31 3.22
N ALA A 378 -7.24 15.59 3.10
CA ALA A 378 -8.21 15.56 4.21
C ALA A 378 -9.52 14.88 3.79
N LYS A 379 -10.47 14.72 4.72
CA LYS A 379 -11.77 14.12 4.43
C LYS A 379 -12.65 14.97 3.52
N THR A 380 -12.59 16.30 3.69
CA THR A 380 -13.35 17.25 2.89
C THR A 380 -12.49 18.46 2.55
N ARG A 381 -12.86 19.17 1.48
CA ARG A 381 -12.29 20.47 1.11
C ARG A 381 -13.33 21.31 0.39
N ASP A 382 -13.07 22.60 0.26
CA ASP A 382 -13.89 23.47 -0.58
C ASP A 382 -13.73 23.10 -2.07
N MET A 383 -14.84 22.69 -2.69
CA MET A 383 -14.95 22.33 -4.10
C MET A 383 -15.61 23.43 -4.95
N SER A 384 -16.06 24.53 -4.34
CA SER A 384 -16.87 25.57 -5.01
C SER A 384 -16.16 26.18 -6.22
N LYS A 385 -14.86 26.46 -6.08
CA LYS A 385 -14.01 27.02 -7.14
C LYS A 385 -13.26 25.98 -7.97
N ALA A 386 -13.18 24.73 -7.48
CA ALA A 386 -12.41 23.69 -8.14
C ALA A 386 -13.23 23.07 -9.28
N LEU A 387 -12.73 23.18 -10.52
CA LEU A 387 -13.28 22.47 -11.67
C LEU A 387 -12.57 21.13 -11.86
N LEU A 388 -11.26 21.20 -12.14
CA LEU A 388 -10.38 20.05 -12.28
C LEU A 388 -9.22 20.17 -11.30
N THR A 389 -8.85 19.06 -10.70
CA THR A 389 -7.82 18.96 -9.66
C THR A 389 -6.50 18.49 -10.27
N SER A 390 -6.53 17.42 -11.07
CA SER A 390 -5.33 16.88 -11.71
C SER A 390 -5.68 15.98 -12.91
N ILE A 391 -4.72 15.80 -13.81
CA ILE A 391 -4.79 14.95 -14.99
C ILE A 391 -3.73 13.88 -14.87
N VAL A 392 -4.15 12.61 -14.83
CA VAL A 392 -3.25 11.46 -14.74
C VAL A 392 -3.28 10.69 -16.05
N LEU A 393 -2.11 10.27 -16.52
CA LEU A 393 -1.95 9.44 -17.71
C LEU A 393 -1.42 8.07 -17.32
N LYS A 394 -2.20 7.03 -17.64
CA LYS A 394 -1.75 5.64 -17.58
C LYS A 394 -1.57 5.08 -18.99
N ARG A 395 -0.32 4.78 -19.36
CA ARG A 395 0.07 4.31 -20.70
C ARG A 395 0.03 2.78 -20.82
N ASN A 396 0.03 2.28 -22.06
CA ASN A 396 0.22 0.86 -22.38
C ASN A 396 -0.79 -0.06 -21.67
N VAL A 397 -2.04 0.38 -21.59
CA VAL A 397 -3.15 -0.48 -21.16
C VAL A 397 -3.70 -1.27 -22.34
N THR A 398 -4.25 -2.44 -22.06
CA THR A 398 -4.95 -3.27 -23.05
C THR A 398 -6.45 -3.11 -22.84
N MET A 399 -7.20 -2.75 -23.88
CA MET A 399 -8.65 -2.63 -23.85
C MET A 399 -9.29 -3.87 -24.48
N LEU A 400 -10.35 -4.38 -23.85
CA LEU A 400 -11.17 -5.47 -24.34
C LEU A 400 -12.60 -4.96 -24.54
N ASP A 401 -13.14 -5.12 -25.74
CA ASP A 401 -14.58 -5.00 -26.00
C ASP A 401 -15.19 -6.39 -26.07
N ILE A 402 -16.15 -6.66 -25.18
CA ILE A 402 -16.84 -7.93 -25.03
C ILE A 402 -18.29 -7.69 -25.39
N VAL A 403 -18.74 -8.24 -26.52
CA VAL A 403 -20.09 -8.02 -27.05
C VAL A 403 -20.85 -9.34 -27.07
N SER A 404 -22.03 -9.38 -26.45
CA SER A 404 -22.88 -10.56 -26.46
C SER A 404 -24.35 -10.17 -26.40
N THR A 405 -25.12 -10.56 -27.41
CA THR A 405 -26.59 -10.41 -27.40
C THR A 405 -27.26 -11.23 -26.31
N ARG A 406 -26.55 -12.23 -25.73
CA ARG A 406 -27.01 -13.03 -24.60
C ARG A 406 -27.07 -12.24 -23.29
N MET A 407 -26.46 -11.05 -23.23
CA MET A 407 -26.55 -10.15 -22.07
C MET A 407 -27.94 -9.52 -21.94
N LEU A 408 -28.67 -9.36 -23.05
CA LEU A 408 -29.95 -8.64 -23.07
C LEU A 408 -31.00 -9.33 -22.21
N GLY A 409 -31.46 -8.64 -21.16
CA GLY A 409 -32.50 -9.13 -20.25
C GLY A 409 -32.09 -10.34 -19.39
N GLN A 410 -30.83 -10.75 -19.43
CA GLN A 410 -30.30 -11.85 -18.63
C GLN A 410 -29.50 -11.34 -17.43
N PHE A 411 -29.56 -12.06 -16.32
CA PHE A 411 -28.72 -11.80 -15.16
C PHE A 411 -27.45 -12.67 -15.21
N GLY A 412 -26.38 -12.21 -14.55
CA GLY A 412 -25.16 -13.00 -14.35
C GLY A 412 -24.11 -12.92 -15.46
N PHE A 413 -24.37 -12.27 -16.60
CA PHE A 413 -23.35 -12.12 -17.67
C PHE A 413 -22.11 -11.37 -17.18
N LEU A 414 -22.29 -10.21 -16.52
CA LEU A 414 -21.20 -9.48 -15.88
C LEU A 414 -20.45 -10.36 -14.87
N ALA A 415 -21.17 -11.07 -14.00
CA ALA A 415 -20.56 -11.98 -13.03
C ALA A 415 -19.74 -13.08 -13.70
N LYS A 416 -20.20 -13.62 -14.83
CA LYS A 416 -19.48 -14.64 -15.60
C LYS A 416 -18.23 -14.10 -16.28
N VAL A 417 -18.27 -12.87 -16.79
CA VAL A 417 -17.09 -12.19 -17.34
C VAL A 417 -16.06 -11.94 -16.23
N PHE A 418 -16.48 -11.40 -15.09
CA PHE A 418 -15.57 -11.12 -13.98
C PHE A 418 -15.06 -12.39 -13.27
N SER A 419 -15.81 -13.49 -13.27
CA SER A 419 -15.31 -14.77 -12.74
C SER A 419 -14.14 -15.31 -13.57
N ILE A 420 -14.12 -15.10 -14.89
CA ILE A 420 -12.97 -15.48 -15.74
C ILE A 420 -11.73 -14.69 -15.32
N PHE A 421 -11.85 -13.37 -15.10
CA PHE A 421 -10.74 -12.57 -14.62
C PHE A 421 -10.27 -12.97 -13.21
N GLU A 422 -11.20 -13.29 -12.30
CA GLU A 422 -10.88 -13.79 -10.95
C GLU A 422 -10.11 -15.13 -11.01
N GLU A 423 -10.59 -16.10 -11.77
CA GLU A 423 -9.96 -17.42 -11.95
C GLU A 423 -8.54 -17.31 -12.51
N LEU A 424 -8.29 -16.30 -13.35
CA LEU A 424 -6.98 -16.01 -13.94
C LEU A 424 -6.12 -15.08 -13.08
N GLY A 425 -6.62 -14.57 -11.96
CA GLY A 425 -5.87 -13.63 -11.10
C GLY A 425 -5.65 -12.25 -11.72
N ILE A 426 -6.54 -11.83 -12.63
CA ILE A 426 -6.40 -10.62 -13.43
C ILE A 426 -7.21 -9.47 -12.82
N SER A 427 -6.53 -8.34 -12.58
CA SER A 427 -7.18 -7.10 -12.13
C SER A 427 -7.61 -6.23 -13.32
N VAL A 428 -8.87 -5.79 -13.29
CA VAL A 428 -9.45 -4.87 -14.27
C VAL A 428 -9.39 -3.44 -13.73
N ASP A 429 -9.02 -2.46 -14.58
CA ASP A 429 -8.89 -1.05 -14.21
C ASP A 429 -10.19 -0.24 -14.39
N VAL A 430 -10.58 0.03 -15.65
CA VAL A 430 -11.74 0.85 -16.01
C VAL A 430 -12.75 -0.02 -16.73
N VAL A 431 -14.04 0.23 -16.47
CA VAL A 431 -15.15 -0.50 -17.07
C VAL A 431 -16.19 0.48 -17.59
N ALA A 432 -16.73 0.20 -18.77
CA ALA A 432 -17.92 0.83 -19.33
C ALA A 432 -18.86 -0.26 -19.85
N THR A 433 -20.13 -0.20 -19.46
CA THR A 433 -21.12 -1.23 -19.82
C THR A 433 -22.28 -0.63 -20.60
N SER A 434 -22.77 -1.35 -21.61
CA SER A 434 -24.07 -1.12 -22.26
C SER A 434 -25.01 -2.30 -21.94
N GLU A 435 -26.18 -2.34 -22.57
CA GLU A 435 -27.11 -3.48 -22.44
C GLU A 435 -26.57 -4.79 -23.04
N VAL A 436 -25.64 -4.71 -23.99
CA VAL A 436 -25.13 -5.86 -24.77
C VAL A 436 -23.61 -5.92 -24.89
N SER A 437 -22.90 -4.96 -24.31
CA SER A 437 -21.44 -4.89 -24.39
C SER A 437 -20.78 -4.44 -23.09
N ILE A 438 -19.54 -4.88 -22.90
CA ILE A 438 -18.67 -4.46 -21.82
C ILE A 438 -17.34 -4.06 -22.47
N SER A 439 -16.92 -2.83 -22.25
CA SER A 439 -15.57 -2.38 -22.55
C SER A 439 -14.79 -2.28 -21.24
N LEU A 440 -13.59 -2.84 -21.19
CA LEU A 440 -12.76 -2.77 -20.00
C LEU A 440 -11.27 -2.65 -20.33
N THR A 441 -10.48 -2.16 -19.38
CA THR A 441 -9.02 -2.06 -19.53
C THR A 441 -8.28 -2.91 -18.53
N LEU A 442 -7.18 -3.51 -18.98
CA LEU A 442 -6.23 -4.30 -18.22
C LEU A 442 -4.89 -3.57 -18.17
N ASP A 443 -4.19 -3.68 -17.05
CA ASP A 443 -2.83 -3.17 -16.88
C ASP A 443 -1.80 -4.29 -16.90
N PRO A 444 -1.09 -4.49 -18.04
CA PRO A 444 0.00 -5.44 -18.16
C PRO A 444 0.96 -5.51 -16.97
N SER A 445 1.27 -4.37 -16.35
CA SER A 445 2.26 -4.28 -15.27
C SER A 445 1.75 -4.82 -13.92
N LYS A 446 0.43 -4.88 -13.72
CA LYS A 446 -0.19 -5.46 -12.52
C LYS A 446 -0.46 -6.95 -12.65
N LEU A 447 -0.61 -7.44 -13.88
CA LEU A 447 -0.97 -8.83 -14.13
C LEU A 447 0.17 -9.76 -13.73
N TRP A 448 1.41 -9.41 -14.08
CA TRP A 448 2.56 -10.31 -13.92
C TRP A 448 3.82 -9.54 -13.54
N SER A 449 4.63 -10.08 -12.63
CA SER A 449 5.95 -9.54 -12.26
C SER A 449 6.99 -9.57 -13.41
N ARG A 450 6.57 -9.89 -14.63
CA ARG A 450 7.39 -10.05 -15.84
C ARG A 450 6.64 -9.50 -17.05
N GLU A 451 7.41 -9.08 -18.05
CA GLU A 451 6.88 -8.62 -19.35
C GLU A 451 6.00 -9.72 -19.97
N LEU A 452 4.77 -9.34 -20.34
CA LEU A 452 3.67 -10.26 -20.62
C LEU A 452 4.01 -11.34 -21.65
N ILE A 453 3.64 -12.58 -21.34
CA ILE A 453 3.59 -13.65 -22.32
C ILE A 453 2.34 -13.41 -23.15
N GLN A 454 2.48 -13.10 -24.44
CA GLN A 454 1.37 -12.96 -25.40
C GLN A 454 0.30 -14.08 -25.25
N GLN A 455 0.75 -15.29 -24.91
CA GLN A 455 -0.05 -16.49 -24.68
C GLN A 455 -1.11 -16.34 -23.57
N GLU A 456 -0.85 -15.54 -22.53
CA GLU A 456 -1.81 -15.36 -21.43
C GLU A 456 -2.98 -14.46 -21.84
N LEU A 457 -2.70 -13.37 -22.57
CA LEU A 457 -3.76 -12.56 -23.18
C LEU A 457 -4.57 -13.37 -24.19
N ASP A 458 -3.90 -14.20 -24.99
CA ASP A 458 -4.58 -15.08 -25.94
C ASP A 458 -5.51 -16.06 -25.19
N TYR A 459 -5.08 -16.59 -24.05
CA TYR A 459 -5.90 -17.46 -23.20
C TYR A 459 -7.12 -16.74 -22.59
N VAL A 460 -6.96 -15.50 -22.10
CA VAL A 460 -8.07 -14.66 -21.62
C VAL A 460 -9.11 -14.46 -22.72
N VAL A 461 -8.65 -14.14 -23.94
CA VAL A 461 -9.53 -13.96 -25.09
C VAL A 461 -10.26 -15.26 -25.42
N GLU A 462 -9.55 -16.40 -25.46
CA GLU A 462 -10.15 -17.71 -25.72
C GLU A 462 -11.26 -18.06 -24.70
N GLU A 463 -11.05 -17.82 -23.40
CA GLU A 463 -12.07 -18.07 -22.37
C GLU A 463 -13.30 -17.15 -22.53
N LEU A 464 -13.09 -15.87 -22.87
CA LEU A 464 -14.16 -14.91 -23.10
C LEU A 464 -14.92 -15.18 -24.41
N GLU A 465 -14.25 -15.67 -25.45
CA GLU A 465 -14.85 -16.01 -26.75
C GLU A 465 -15.86 -17.17 -26.64
N LYS A 466 -15.79 -18.00 -25.59
CA LYS A 466 -16.78 -19.04 -25.31
C LYS A 466 -18.18 -18.46 -25.01
N ILE A 467 -18.26 -17.20 -24.59
CA ILE A 467 -19.50 -16.55 -24.13
C ILE A 467 -19.86 -15.26 -24.87
N ALA A 468 -18.93 -14.68 -25.63
CA ALA A 468 -19.09 -13.39 -26.29
C ALA A 468 -18.18 -13.25 -27.53
N VAL A 469 -18.38 -12.20 -28.33
CA VAL A 469 -17.40 -11.74 -29.31
C VAL A 469 -16.45 -10.78 -28.62
N VAL A 470 -15.14 -10.97 -28.79
CA VAL A 470 -14.11 -10.21 -28.07
C VAL A 470 -13.21 -9.48 -29.06
N ASN A 471 -13.06 -8.16 -28.90
CA ASN A 471 -12.06 -7.38 -29.64
C ASN A 471 -10.97 -6.93 -28.66
N LEU A 472 -9.72 -7.31 -28.94
CA LEU A 472 -8.56 -6.93 -28.15
C LEU A 472 -7.82 -5.76 -28.81
N LEU A 473 -7.70 -4.65 -28.09
CA LEU A 473 -7.05 -3.43 -28.53
C LEU A 473 -5.87 -3.11 -27.60
N LYS A 474 -4.64 -3.30 -28.09
CA LYS A 474 -3.40 -2.98 -27.36
C LYS A 474 -3.06 -1.49 -27.48
N THR A 475 -2.00 -1.07 -26.77
CA THR A 475 -1.38 0.26 -26.90
C THR A 475 -2.37 1.41 -26.73
N ARG A 476 -3.19 1.31 -25.67
CA ARG A 476 -4.13 2.35 -25.26
C ARG A 476 -3.65 3.05 -24.01
N SER A 477 -4.13 4.27 -23.83
CA SER A 477 -3.85 5.11 -22.68
C SER A 477 -5.15 5.53 -22.00
N ILE A 478 -5.13 5.55 -20.66
CA ILE A 478 -6.20 6.11 -19.84
C ILE A 478 -5.78 7.50 -19.40
N ILE A 479 -6.57 8.50 -19.77
CA ILE A 479 -6.47 9.88 -19.26
C ILE A 479 -7.56 10.03 -18.20
N SER A 480 -7.16 10.11 -16.94
CA SER A 480 -8.06 10.30 -15.81
C SER A 480 -8.10 11.77 -15.42
N LEU A 481 -9.29 12.36 -15.50
CA LEU A 481 -9.60 13.73 -15.10
C LEU A 481 -10.14 13.69 -13.67
N ILE A 482 -9.29 14.01 -12.70
CA ILE A 482 -9.69 14.08 -11.29
C ILE A 482 -10.20 15.48 -11.00
N GLY A 483 -11.44 15.63 -10.55
CA GLY A 483 -12.06 16.93 -10.34
C GLY A 483 -13.46 16.89 -9.74
N ASN A 484 -14.17 18.01 -9.88
CA ASN A 484 -15.52 18.16 -9.35
C ASN A 484 -16.55 17.54 -10.29
N VAL A 485 -16.97 16.30 -10.04
CA VAL A 485 -17.96 15.61 -10.88
C VAL A 485 -19.34 16.29 -10.85
N GLN A 486 -19.66 17.16 -9.88
CA GLN A 486 -20.88 17.98 -9.95
C GLN A 486 -20.85 18.97 -11.12
N ARG A 487 -19.66 19.26 -11.66
CA ARG A 487 -19.44 20.09 -12.85
C ARG A 487 -19.00 19.23 -14.05
N SER A 488 -19.34 17.94 -14.08
CA SER A 488 -18.88 17.00 -15.11
C SER A 488 -19.23 17.44 -16.53
N SER A 489 -20.41 18.02 -16.77
CA SER A 489 -20.79 18.53 -18.09
C SER A 489 -19.80 19.57 -18.61
N LEU A 490 -19.38 20.51 -17.76
CA LEU A 490 -18.40 21.54 -18.11
C LEU A 490 -17.00 20.94 -18.31
N ILE A 491 -16.61 19.97 -17.46
CA ILE A 491 -15.32 19.26 -17.61
C ILE A 491 -15.29 18.52 -18.96
N LEU A 492 -16.33 17.77 -19.27
CA LEU A 492 -16.43 16.97 -20.50
C LEU A 492 -16.51 17.86 -21.74
N GLU A 493 -17.30 18.94 -21.73
CA GLU A 493 -17.37 19.90 -22.82
C GLU A 493 -15.97 20.46 -23.15
N LYS A 494 -15.26 20.94 -22.13
CA LYS A 494 -13.92 21.51 -22.28
C LYS A 494 -12.90 20.46 -22.74
N ALA A 495 -12.95 19.26 -22.16
CA ALA A 495 -12.07 18.16 -22.56
C ALA A 495 -12.32 17.73 -24.01
N PHE A 496 -13.58 17.53 -24.42
CA PHE A 496 -13.92 17.14 -25.78
C PHE A 496 -13.65 18.24 -26.80
N HIS A 497 -13.78 19.52 -26.43
CA HIS A 497 -13.37 20.61 -27.30
C HIS A 497 -11.86 20.52 -27.62
N VAL A 498 -11.03 20.26 -26.61
CA VAL A 498 -9.58 20.04 -26.79
C VAL A 498 -9.32 18.82 -27.67
N LEU A 499 -9.92 17.67 -27.35
CA LEU A 499 -9.69 16.42 -28.10
C LEU A 499 -10.16 16.51 -29.56
N ARG A 500 -11.31 17.14 -29.81
CA ARG A 500 -11.81 17.42 -31.16
C ARG A 500 -10.84 18.28 -31.95
N THR A 501 -10.27 19.33 -31.32
CA THR A 501 -9.30 20.23 -31.96
C THR A 501 -8.02 19.49 -32.36
N LEU A 502 -7.63 18.47 -31.58
CA LEU A 502 -6.50 17.60 -31.88
C LEU A 502 -6.83 16.48 -32.88
N GLY A 503 -8.11 16.28 -33.25
CA GLY A 503 -8.55 15.16 -34.09
C GLY A 503 -8.53 13.80 -33.38
N VAL A 504 -8.54 13.79 -32.05
CA VAL A 504 -8.43 12.59 -31.22
C VAL A 504 -9.79 11.94 -31.05
N THR A 505 -9.87 10.64 -31.31
CA THR A 505 -11.10 9.85 -31.09
C THR A 505 -11.02 9.14 -29.74
N VAL A 506 -11.93 9.50 -28.83
CA VAL A 506 -12.08 8.78 -27.55
C VAL A 506 -12.76 7.43 -27.80
N GLN A 507 -12.14 6.36 -27.32
CA GLN A 507 -12.58 4.98 -27.53
C GLN A 507 -13.44 4.45 -26.39
N MET A 508 -13.20 4.92 -25.17
CA MET A 508 -14.03 4.60 -24.00
C MET A 508 -14.10 5.82 -23.08
N ILE A 509 -15.28 6.02 -22.48
CA ILE A 509 -15.51 7.01 -21.43
C ILE A 509 -16.05 6.25 -20.23
N SER A 510 -15.50 6.51 -19.05
CA SER A 510 -16.02 5.95 -17.81
C SER A 510 -16.04 7.01 -16.72
N GLN A 511 -17.19 7.15 -16.08
CA GLN A 511 -17.39 8.02 -14.93
C GLN A 511 -18.02 7.18 -13.81
N GLY A 512 -17.20 6.81 -12.84
CA GLY A 512 -17.57 5.91 -11.77
C GLY A 512 -18.36 6.56 -10.62
N ALA A 513 -18.64 5.75 -9.60
CA ALA A 513 -19.37 6.17 -8.40
C ALA A 513 -18.55 7.07 -7.44
N SER A 514 -17.23 7.14 -7.58
CA SER A 514 -16.34 7.89 -6.69
C SER A 514 -16.56 9.41 -6.73
N LYS A 515 -17.42 9.92 -7.62
CA LYS A 515 -17.78 11.35 -7.76
C LYS A 515 -16.58 12.31 -7.87
N VAL A 516 -15.40 11.79 -8.24
CA VAL A 516 -14.19 12.60 -8.41
C VAL A 516 -13.41 12.30 -9.69
N ASN A 517 -13.74 11.23 -10.43
CA ASN A 517 -12.94 10.76 -11.57
C ASN A 517 -13.78 10.58 -12.85
N ILE A 518 -13.25 11.07 -13.97
CA ILE A 518 -13.72 10.83 -15.33
C ILE A 518 -12.53 10.30 -16.15
N SER A 519 -12.61 9.06 -16.61
CA SER A 519 -11.58 8.41 -17.41
C SER A 519 -11.93 8.42 -18.89
N LEU A 520 -10.97 8.80 -19.73
CA LEU A 520 -11.05 8.78 -21.19
C LEU A 520 -9.96 7.86 -21.74
N VAL A 521 -10.32 6.93 -22.63
CA VAL A 521 -9.35 6.06 -23.30
C VAL A 521 -9.09 6.53 -24.71
N VAL A 522 -7.81 6.67 -25.03
CA VAL A 522 -7.29 7.12 -26.34
C VAL A 522 -6.14 6.22 -26.79
N ASN A 523 -5.65 6.39 -28.02
CA ASN A 523 -4.46 5.66 -28.44
C ASN A 523 -3.21 6.17 -27.71
N ASP A 524 -2.25 5.28 -27.41
CA ASP A 524 -1.00 5.68 -26.76
C ASP A 524 -0.24 6.77 -27.54
N SER A 525 -0.29 6.72 -28.87
CA SER A 525 0.45 7.64 -29.76
C SER A 525 0.03 9.11 -29.63
N GLU A 526 -1.18 9.38 -29.15
CA GLU A 526 -1.74 10.73 -29.01
C GLU A 526 -1.87 11.18 -27.55
N ALA A 527 -1.69 10.27 -26.59
CA ALA A 527 -2.07 10.48 -25.19
C ALA A 527 -1.31 11.61 -24.48
N GLU A 528 0.00 11.73 -24.71
CA GLU A 528 0.80 12.84 -24.14
C GLU A 528 0.38 14.20 -24.68
N GLN A 529 0.08 14.26 -25.99
CA GLN A 529 -0.36 15.51 -26.62
C GLN A 529 -1.73 15.92 -26.05
N CYS A 530 -2.64 14.96 -25.87
CA CYS A 530 -3.91 15.18 -25.20
C CYS A 530 -3.70 15.75 -23.79
N VAL A 531 -2.85 15.12 -22.98
CA VAL A 531 -2.58 15.55 -21.59
C VAL A 531 -2.00 16.95 -21.54
N ARG A 532 -1.02 17.29 -22.39
CA ARG A 532 -0.46 18.66 -22.48
C ARG A 532 -1.52 19.69 -22.87
N ALA A 533 -2.35 19.38 -23.87
CA ALA A 533 -3.39 20.30 -24.33
C ALA A 533 -4.52 20.47 -23.30
N LEU A 534 -4.92 19.40 -22.63
CA LEU A 534 -5.88 19.43 -21.53
C LEU A 534 -5.32 20.23 -20.35
N HIS A 535 -4.07 19.98 -19.94
CA HIS A 535 -3.43 20.72 -18.86
C HIS A 535 -3.42 22.22 -19.14
N LYS A 536 -3.00 22.61 -20.36
CA LYS A 536 -3.03 24.01 -20.79
C LYS A 536 -4.45 24.60 -20.69
N ALA A 537 -5.44 23.90 -21.22
CA ALA A 537 -6.82 24.37 -21.19
C ALA A 537 -7.36 24.55 -19.77
N PHE A 538 -7.08 23.62 -18.85
CA PHE A 538 -7.63 23.63 -17.50
C PHE A 538 -6.85 24.48 -16.48
N PHE A 539 -5.52 24.61 -16.61
CA PHE A 539 -4.66 25.19 -15.56
C PHE A 539 -3.80 26.39 -15.99
N GLU A 540 -3.73 26.70 -17.29
CA GLU A 540 -2.86 27.76 -17.82
C GLU A 540 -3.62 28.88 -18.54
N SER A 541 -4.83 28.62 -19.04
CA SER A 541 -5.66 29.65 -19.67
C SER A 541 -6.36 30.51 -18.61
N GLU A 542 -5.94 31.78 -18.45
CA GLU A 542 -6.59 32.80 -17.59
C GLU A 542 -8.04 33.15 -18.00
N LEU A 543 -8.51 32.64 -19.14
CA LEU A 543 -9.76 33.02 -19.80
C LEU A 543 -11.07 32.72 -19.04
N PHE A 544 -11.06 32.11 -17.84
CA PHE A 544 -12.28 31.68 -17.15
C PHE A 544 -12.63 32.39 -15.85
N GLU A 545 -11.83 33.36 -15.36
CA GLU A 545 -12.30 34.20 -14.26
C GLU A 545 -13.45 35.14 -14.68
N LEU A 546 -13.68 35.34 -15.99
CA LEU A 546 -14.71 36.24 -16.51
C LEU A 546 -16.09 35.61 -16.75
N GLU A 547 -16.27 34.29 -16.72
CA GLU A 547 -17.58 33.66 -16.98
C GLU A 547 -18.35 33.24 -15.71
N ASN A 548 -17.76 33.34 -14.53
CA ASN A 548 -18.46 33.01 -13.27
C ASN A 548 -19.49 34.08 -12.82
N GLU A 549 -19.73 35.15 -13.59
CA GLU A 549 -20.86 36.05 -13.34
C GLU A 549 -22.19 35.59 -13.98
N CYS A 550 -22.18 34.53 -14.78
CA CYS A 550 -23.43 33.95 -15.29
C CYS A 550 -23.87 32.79 -14.39
N ILE A 551 -24.62 33.10 -13.34
CA ILE A 551 -25.52 32.13 -12.68
C ILE A 551 -26.91 32.29 -13.32
N PRO A 552 -27.32 31.49 -14.31
CA PRO A 552 -28.73 31.40 -14.65
C PRO A 552 -29.38 30.45 -13.63
N GLY A 553 -30.33 31.00 -12.87
CA GLY A 553 -31.14 30.26 -11.92
C GLY A 553 -31.76 29.00 -12.54
N ASN A 554 -31.84 27.95 -11.73
CA ASN A 554 -32.48 26.67 -12.03
C ASN A 554 -33.79 26.87 -12.81
N GLY A 555 -33.75 26.51 -14.10
CA GLY A 555 -34.90 26.40 -14.97
C GLY A 555 -35.82 25.27 -14.48
N SER A 556 -36.66 25.59 -13.51
CA SER A 556 -37.87 24.82 -13.22
C SER A 556 -38.96 25.34 -14.17
N VAL A 557 -39.14 24.64 -15.28
CA VAL A 557 -40.26 24.86 -16.21
C VAL A 557 -41.54 24.48 -15.46
N PRO A 558 -42.54 25.37 -15.34
CA PRO A 558 -43.75 25.09 -14.57
C PRO A 558 -44.62 24.06 -15.30
N ALA A 559 -45.12 23.09 -14.53
CA ALA A 559 -46.02 22.05 -14.97
C ALA A 559 -47.29 22.66 -15.58
N LEU A 560 -47.61 22.25 -16.82
CA LEU A 560 -48.88 22.51 -17.47
C LEU A 560 -49.99 21.80 -16.68
N SER A 561 -50.90 22.60 -16.12
CA SER A 561 -52.19 22.17 -15.56
C SER A 561 -53.15 21.71 -16.65
#